data_AF-E7BRY4-F1
#
_entry.id   AF-E7BRY4-F1
#
_cell.length_a   1.000
_cell.length_b   1.000
_cell.length_c   1.000
_cell.angle_alpha   90.00
_cell.angle_beta   90.00
_cell.angle_gamma   90.00
#
_symmetry.space_group_name_H-M   'P 1'
#
loop_
_entity.id
_entity.type
_entity.pdbx_description
1 polymer ?
#
loop_
_entity_poly.entity_id
_entity_poly.type
_entity_poly.pdbx_seq_one_letter_code
_entity_poly.pdbx_strand_id
1 'polypeptide(L)'
;VTCIIFIAALSAYDMVLVEDDEVNRMHESLHLFNSICNHRYFATTSIVLFLNKKDVFSEKIKKAHLSICFPDYNGPNTYEDAGNYIKVQFLELNMRRDVKEIYSHMT
;
A
#
# COMPACT_ATOMS: atom_id res chain seq x y z
N VAL A 1 -17.63 -1.22 14.95
CA VAL A 1 -16.92 -0.41 13.94
C VAL A 1 -17.67 -0.58 12.63
N THR A 2 -18.07 0.51 11.99
CA THR A 2 -18.86 0.48 10.75
C THR A 2 -17.96 0.32 9.51
N CYS A 3 -16.81 0.98 9.51
CA CYS A 3 -15.79 0.91 8.46
C CYS A 3 -14.44 1.33 9.05
N ILE A 4 -13.34 0.84 8.49
CA ILE A 4 -11.99 1.29 8.79
C ILE A 4 -11.48 2.10 7.60
N ILE A 5 -10.95 3.30 7.87
CA ILE A 5 -10.22 4.08 6.87
C ILE A 5 -8.72 3.86 7.12
N PHE A 6 -8.05 3.31 6.12
CA PHE A 6 -6.60 3.11 6.14
C PHE A 6 -5.95 4.02 5.10
N ILE A 7 -4.91 4.74 5.50
CA ILE A 7 -4.21 5.68 4.63
C ILE A 7 -2.74 5.25 4.53
N ALA A 8 -2.28 4.98 3.31
CA ALA A 8 -0.88 4.71 3.00
C ALA A 8 -0.37 5.74 1.99
N ALA A 9 0.90 6.13 2.09
CA ALA A 9 1.52 7.06 1.16
C ALA A 9 2.18 6.29 0.00
N LEU A 10 1.70 6.47 -1.24
CA LEU A 10 2.33 5.89 -2.44
C LEU A 10 3.79 6.30 -2.58
N SER A 11 4.07 7.57 -2.28
CA SER A 11 5.41 8.16 -2.38
C SER A 11 6.42 7.70 -1.34
N ALA A 12 6.04 6.79 -0.44
CA ALA A 12 6.91 6.26 0.61
C ALA A 12 7.71 5.01 0.19
N TYR A 13 7.53 4.51 -1.03
CA TYR A 13 8.23 3.31 -1.53
C TYR A 13 9.76 3.46 -1.54
N ASP A 14 10.28 4.67 -1.68
CA ASP A 14 11.71 4.99 -1.68
C ASP A 14 12.15 5.67 -0.38
N MET A 15 11.39 5.50 0.72
CA MET A 15 11.67 6.12 2.02
C MET A 15 11.83 5.08 3.13
N VAL A 16 12.69 5.39 4.09
CA VAL A 16 12.87 4.63 5.35
C VAL A 16 12.20 5.35 6.52
N LEU A 17 11.90 4.64 7.61
CA LEU A 17 11.31 5.24 8.82
C LEU A 17 12.25 6.29 9.42
N VAL A 18 11.70 7.19 10.25
CA VAL A 18 12.55 8.18 10.95
C VAL A 18 13.27 7.50 12.11
N GLU A 19 12.59 6.53 12.72
CA GLU A 19 13.02 5.80 13.89
C GLU A 19 14.00 4.66 13.56
N ASP A 20 13.97 4.16 12.32
CA ASP A 20 14.76 3.03 11.84
C ASP A 20 15.05 3.19 10.34
N ASP A 21 16.32 3.38 9.99
CA ASP A 21 16.77 3.61 8.62
C ASP A 21 16.95 2.32 7.80
N GLU A 22 16.80 1.15 8.41
CA GLU A 22 16.79 -0.14 7.72
C GLU A 22 15.39 -0.54 7.26
N VAL A 23 14.34 0.08 7.82
CA VAL A 23 12.93 -0.28 7.54
C VAL A 23 12.31 0.67 6.51
N ASN A 24 11.94 0.11 5.35
CA ASN A 24 11.19 0.84 4.33
C ASN A 24 9.75 1.14 4.78
N ARG A 25 9.31 2.39 4.62
CA ARG A 25 7.98 2.85 5.07
C ARG A 25 6.81 2.17 4.38
N MET A 26 6.96 1.79 3.11
CA MET A 26 5.92 1.08 2.38
C MET A 26 5.74 -0.34 2.92
N HIS A 27 6.83 -1.04 3.23
CA HIS A 27 6.78 -2.36 3.87
C HIS A 27 6.13 -2.29 5.26
N GLU A 28 6.48 -1.29 6.07
CA GLU A 28 5.82 -1.08 7.36
C GLU A 28 4.31 -0.84 7.20
N SER A 29 3.92 -0.03 6.21
CA SER A 29 2.50 0.22 5.90
C SER A 29 1.77 -1.06 5.49
N LEU A 30 2.40 -1.93 4.69
CA LEU A 30 1.86 -3.25 4.32
C LEU A 30 1.73 -4.17 5.54
N HIS A 31 2.73 -4.21 6.43
CA HIS A 31 2.69 -5.00 7.66
C HIS A 31 1.56 -4.55 8.60
N LEU A 32 1.39 -3.24 8.79
CA LEU A 32 0.32 -2.69 9.59
C LEU A 32 -1.05 -2.98 8.96
N PHE A 33 -1.17 -2.79 7.64
CA PHE A 33 -2.40 -3.11 6.92
C PHE A 33 -2.77 -4.58 7.06
N ASN A 34 -1.81 -5.50 6.89
CA ASN A 34 -2.02 -6.94 7.06
C ASN A 34 -2.58 -7.27 8.45
N SER A 35 -1.99 -6.66 9.48
CA SER A 35 -2.38 -6.87 10.89
C SER A 35 -3.82 -6.40 11.16
N ILE A 36 -4.23 -5.27 10.59
CA ILE A 36 -5.59 -4.73 10.72
C ILE A 36 -6.58 -5.53 9.87
N CYS A 37 -6.24 -5.76 8.60
CA CYS A 37 -7.07 -6.44 7.63
C CYS A 37 -7.43 -7.85 8.08
N ASN A 38 -6.50 -8.55 8.73
CA ASN A 38 -6.71 -9.92 9.18
C ASN A 38 -7.02 -10.05 10.68
N HIS A 39 -7.22 -8.93 11.38
CA HIS A 39 -7.56 -8.95 12.81
C HIS A 39 -8.93 -9.59 13.06
N ARG A 40 -9.04 -10.49 14.04
CA ARG A 40 -10.29 -11.20 14.38
C ARG A 40 -11.47 -10.28 14.70
N TYR A 41 -11.23 -9.15 15.37
CA TYR A 41 -12.29 -8.19 15.69
C TYR A 41 -12.76 -7.36 14.49
N PHE A 42 -11.97 -7.31 13.42
CA PHE A 42 -12.31 -6.61 12.18
C PHE A 42 -12.64 -7.56 11.05
N ALA A 43 -12.87 -8.84 11.36
CA ALA A 43 -13.16 -9.94 10.43
C ALA A 43 -14.07 -9.57 9.26
N THR A 44 -15.18 -8.90 9.56
CA THR A 44 -16.25 -8.53 8.63
C THR A 44 -16.33 -7.02 8.42
N THR A 45 -15.41 -6.26 9.02
CA THR A 45 -15.38 -4.80 8.88
C THR A 45 -14.75 -4.43 7.55
N SER A 46 -15.51 -3.77 6.68
CA SER A 46 -15.02 -3.25 5.41
C SER A 46 -13.94 -2.20 5.63
N ILE A 47 -13.03 -2.09 4.65
CA ILE A 47 -11.91 -1.15 4.70
C ILE A 47 -11.95 -0.24 3.48
N VAL A 48 -11.80 1.06 3.70
CA VAL A 48 -11.49 2.03 2.65
C VAL A 48 -10.01 2.33 2.71
N LEU A 49 -9.28 1.96 1.65
CA LEU A 49 -7.86 2.18 1.48
C LEU A 49 -7.61 3.43 0.63
N PHE A 50 -7.00 4.45 1.23
CA PHE A 50 -6.49 5.61 0.52
C PHE A 50 -4.98 5.46 0.26
N LEU A 51 -4.62 5.41 -1.01
CA LEU A 51 -3.25 5.45 -1.50
C LEU A 51 -2.92 6.91 -1.86
N ASN A 52 -2.42 7.65 -0.88
CA ASN A 52 -2.28 9.10 -0.91
C ASN A 52 -0.92 9.56 -1.45
N LYS A 53 -0.80 10.87 -1.71
CA LYS A 53 0.40 11.54 -2.25
C LYS A 53 0.76 11.06 -3.66
N LYS A 54 -0.26 10.83 -4.49
CA LYS A 54 -0.09 10.40 -5.87
C LYS A 54 0.70 11.40 -6.72
N ASP A 55 0.58 12.68 -6.38
CA ASP A 55 1.33 13.81 -6.95
C ASP A 55 2.84 13.62 -6.73
N VAL A 56 3.26 13.43 -5.47
CA VAL A 56 4.67 13.20 -5.13
C VAL A 56 5.17 11.88 -5.73
N PHE A 57 4.32 10.85 -5.75
CA PHE A 57 4.66 9.56 -6.36
C PHE A 57 4.93 9.69 -7.87
N SER A 58 4.09 10.45 -8.60
CA SER A 58 4.26 10.67 -10.05
C SER A 58 5.59 11.30 -10.43
N GLU A 59 6.14 12.14 -9.56
CA GLU A 59 7.45 12.76 -9.78
C GLU A 59 8.61 11.85 -9.37
N LYS A 60 8.45 11.08 -8.29
CA LYS A 60 9.47 10.14 -7.80
C LYS A 60 9.66 8.95 -8.72
N ILE A 61 8.57 8.36 -9.22
CA ILE A 61 8.63 7.16 -10.05
C ILE A 61 9.40 7.41 -11.35
N LYS A 62 9.46 8.65 -11.84
CA LYS A 62 10.30 9.01 -13.00
C LYS A 62 11.81 8.93 -12.71
N LYS A 63 12.22 8.96 -11.44
CA LYS A 63 13.62 9.05 -11.00
C LYS A 63 14.12 7.76 -10.37
N ALA A 64 13.26 7.07 -9.62
CA ALA A 64 13.57 5.86 -8.89
C ALA A 64 12.64 4.74 -9.34
N HIS A 65 13.20 3.56 -9.62
CA HIS A 65 12.41 2.41 -10.04
C HIS A 65 11.66 1.80 -8.85
N LEU A 66 10.43 1.33 -9.06
CA LEU A 66 9.64 0.68 -8.02
C LEU A 66 10.37 -0.54 -7.40
N SER A 67 11.27 -1.16 -8.15
CA SER A 67 12.04 -2.33 -7.73
C SER A 67 12.97 -2.08 -6.52
N ILE A 68 13.26 -0.83 -6.17
CA ILE A 68 13.95 -0.48 -4.92
C ILE A 68 13.14 -0.93 -3.71
N CYS A 69 11.81 -0.83 -3.79
CA CYS A 69 10.91 -1.32 -2.75
C CYS A 69 10.48 -2.76 -3.00
N PHE A 70 10.17 -3.10 -4.26
CA PHE A 70 9.61 -4.40 -4.62
C PHE A 70 10.53 -5.11 -5.62
N PRO A 71 11.57 -5.83 -5.20
CA PRO A 71 12.56 -6.43 -6.09
C PRO A 71 11.97 -7.32 -7.19
N ASP A 72 10.83 -7.97 -6.92
CA ASP A 72 10.12 -8.84 -7.86
C ASP A 72 9.28 -8.08 -8.90
N TYR A 73 9.22 -6.74 -8.82
CA TYR A 73 8.51 -5.92 -9.78
C TYR A 73 9.30 -5.77 -11.09
N ASN A 74 8.79 -6.46 -12.12
CA ASN A 74 9.36 -6.45 -13.48
C ASN A 74 8.52 -5.62 -14.47
N GLY A 75 7.55 -4.83 -13.98
CA GLY A 75 6.66 -4.04 -14.81
C GLY A 75 7.26 -2.70 -15.27
N PRO A 76 6.59 -1.98 -16.18
CA PRO A 76 7.01 -0.64 -16.60
C PRO A 76 6.98 0.36 -15.44
N ASN A 77 7.98 1.21 -15.32
CA ASN A 77 8.05 2.19 -14.23
C ASN A 77 7.16 3.44 -14.44
N THR A 78 5.96 3.25 -14.99
CA THR A 78 4.98 4.30 -15.20
C THR A 78 4.20 4.54 -13.91
N TYR A 79 3.61 5.73 -13.76
CA TYR A 79 2.72 6.04 -12.63
C TYR A 79 1.58 5.03 -12.50
N GLU A 80 0.96 4.64 -13.63
CA GLU A 80 -0.19 3.76 -13.64
C GLU A 80 0.19 2.32 -13.27
N ASP A 81 1.22 1.76 -13.91
CA ASP A 81 1.66 0.39 -13.67
C ASP A 81 2.21 0.21 -12.25
N ALA A 82 3.07 1.14 -11.81
CA ALA A 82 3.69 1.07 -10.49
C ALA A 82 2.67 1.35 -9.37
N GLY A 83 1.79 2.34 -9.55
CA GLY A 83 0.72 2.64 -8.61
C GLY A 83 -0.26 1.48 -8.48
N ASN A 84 -0.67 0.87 -9.60
CA ASN A 84 -1.53 -0.31 -9.59
C ASN A 84 -0.86 -1.51 -8.93
N TYR A 85 0.44 -1.70 -9.14
CA TYR A 85 1.16 -2.77 -8.47
C TYR A 85 1.13 -2.60 -6.95
N ILE A 86 1.44 -1.41 -6.42
CA ILE A 86 1.35 -1.13 -4.98
C ILE A 86 -0.07 -1.39 -4.46
N LYS A 87 -1.09 -0.92 -5.18
CA LYS A 87 -2.50 -1.20 -4.84
C LYS A 87 -2.77 -2.70 -4.73
N VAL A 88 -2.30 -3.49 -5.69
CA VAL A 88 -2.46 -4.95 -5.68
C VAL A 88 -1.75 -5.56 -4.46
N GLN A 89 -0.55 -5.11 -4.09
CA GLN A 89 0.14 -5.60 -2.89
C GLN A 89 -0.72 -5.45 -1.63
N PHE A 90 -1.42 -4.33 -1.45
CA PHE A 90 -2.36 -4.16 -0.33
C PHE A 90 -3.58 -5.08 -0.44
N LEU A 91 -4.21 -5.17 -1.61
CA LEU A 91 -5.40 -5.99 -1.80
C LEU A 91 -5.12 -7.48 -1.62
N GLU A 92 -3.91 -7.93 -1.97
CA GLU A 92 -3.51 -9.32 -1.85
C GLU A 92 -3.41 -9.79 -0.39
N LEU A 93 -3.14 -8.87 0.55
CA LEU A 93 -3.10 -9.15 1.99
C LEU A 93 -4.47 -9.50 2.59
N ASN A 94 -5.57 -9.29 1.87
CA ASN A 94 -6.88 -9.69 2.33
C ASN A 94 -7.07 -11.20 2.23
N MET A 95 -7.03 -11.89 3.38
CA MET A 95 -7.23 -13.33 3.47
C MET A 95 -8.72 -13.76 3.39
N ARG A 96 -9.65 -12.79 3.36
CA ARG A 96 -11.10 -13.03 3.46
C ARG A 96 -11.86 -12.30 2.34
N ARG A 97 -11.38 -12.44 1.11
CA ARG A 97 -11.90 -11.70 -0.06
C ARG A 97 -13.36 -12.00 -0.38
N ASP A 98 -13.86 -13.13 0.10
CA ASP A 98 -15.25 -13.59 -0.04
C ASP A 98 -16.23 -12.85 0.87
N VAL A 99 -15.75 -12.33 2.02
CA VAL A 99 -16.62 -11.69 3.04
C VAL A 99 -16.20 -10.28 3.43
N LYS A 100 -14.98 -9.87 3.09
CA LYS A 100 -14.44 -8.55 3.38
C LYS A 100 -14.10 -7.83 2.10
N GLU A 101 -14.75 -6.69 1.90
CA GLU A 101 -14.47 -5.78 0.80
C GLU A 101 -13.44 -4.72 1.20
N ILE A 102 -12.52 -4.43 0.27
CA ILE A 102 -11.59 -3.31 0.36
C ILE A 102 -11.83 -2.36 -0.80
N TYR A 103 -12.26 -1.15 -0.49
CA TYR A 103 -12.49 -0.07 -1.44
C TYR A 103 -11.21 0.75 -1.54
N SER A 104 -10.54 0.74 -2.69
CA SER A 104 -9.24 1.41 -2.86
C SER A 104 -9.35 2.65 -3.76
N HIS A 105 -8.78 3.76 -3.28
CA HIS A 105 -8.73 5.04 -3.99
C HIS A 105 -7.30 5.58 -3.97
N MET A 106 -6.80 5.98 -5.14
CA MET A 106 -5.55 6.74 -5.25
C MET A 106 -5.87 8.24 -5.14
N THR A 107 -5.36 8.89 -4.10
CA THR A 107 -5.67 10.29 -3.76
C THR A 107 -4.48 11.20 -3.96
#